data_AF-A0A925JII4-F1
#
_entry.id   AF-A0A925JII4-F1
#
_cell.length_a   1.000
_cell.length_b   1.000
_cell.length_c   1.000
_cell.angle_alpha   90.00
_cell.angle_beta   90.00
_cell.angle_gamma   90.00
#
_symmetry.space_group_name_H-M   'P 1'
#
loop_
_entity.id
_entity.type
_entity.pdbx_description
1 polymer ?
#
loop_
_entity_poly.entity_id
_entity_poly.type
_entity_poly.pdbx_seq_one_letter_code
_entity_poly.pdbx_strand_id
1 'polypeptide(L)'
;MVITEVNNKTAVKEFLNLPRKIYQNDPVWVCPLDTDTEKIFNPNKNHFHQHGSIIRWIAKDKSGITVGRIAAFVNEKKAYTFPEPTGGVGFFECINDTEVAIALFDTAQSWLKEKGMEAMDGPINFGENDAFWGLLIEGFTHPSYGMNYNKPYYKELFEAYGFVPSYEQITNHLEVNKPFPERFTK
;
A
#
# COMPACT_ATOMS: atom_id res chain seq x y z
N MET A 1 7.00 -16.59 -13.31
CA MET A 1 7.00 -15.25 -12.71
C MET A 1 8.34 -15.04 -12.04
N VAL A 2 8.83 -13.81 -11.98
CA VAL A 2 10.08 -13.44 -11.29
C VAL A 2 9.78 -12.26 -10.37
N ILE A 3 10.15 -12.38 -9.09
CA ILE A 3 10.12 -11.27 -8.14
C ILE A 3 11.51 -10.63 -8.14
N THR A 4 11.58 -9.30 -8.20
CA THR A 4 12.86 -8.58 -8.21
C THR A 4 12.78 -7.37 -7.30
N GLU A 5 13.83 -7.19 -6.49
CA GLU A 5 13.99 -6.01 -5.65
C GLU A 5 14.17 -4.75 -6.49
N VAL A 6 13.54 -3.66 -6.07
CA VAL A 6 13.66 -2.35 -6.72
C VAL A 6 14.91 -1.63 -6.21
N ASN A 7 16.06 -1.95 -6.81
CA ASN A 7 17.37 -1.42 -6.42
C ASN A 7 18.08 -0.59 -7.52
N ASN A 8 17.40 -0.34 -8.65
CA ASN A 8 17.95 0.42 -9.77
C ASN A 8 16.89 1.32 -10.43
N LYS A 9 17.36 2.31 -11.21
CA LYS A 9 16.50 3.32 -11.84
C LYS A 9 15.42 2.73 -12.76
N THR A 10 15.69 1.61 -13.42
CA THR A 10 14.71 0.95 -14.31
C THR A 10 13.59 0.33 -13.48
N ALA A 11 13.94 -0.45 -12.46
CA ALA A 11 12.96 -1.04 -11.56
C ALA A 11 12.12 0.02 -10.82
N VAL A 12 12.73 1.16 -10.44
CA VAL A 12 11.99 2.29 -9.82
C VAL A 12 10.91 2.81 -10.75
N LYS A 13 11.24 3.03 -12.03
CA LYS A 13 10.25 3.47 -13.03
C LYS A 13 9.15 2.45 -13.23
N GLU A 14 9.47 1.15 -13.25
CA GLU A 14 8.46 0.09 -13.35
C GLU A 14 7.53 0.08 -12.14
N PHE A 15 8.09 0.16 -10.93
CA PHE A 15 7.34 0.23 -9.68
C PHE A 15 6.36 1.40 -9.67
N LEU A 16 6.81 2.59 -10.06
CA LEU A 16 5.98 3.81 -10.11
C LEU A 16 4.91 3.75 -11.21
N ASN A 17 5.20 3.14 -12.36
CA ASN A 17 4.28 3.11 -13.50
C ASN A 17 3.23 2.01 -13.46
N LEU A 18 3.41 0.96 -12.65
CA LEU A 18 2.45 -0.15 -12.59
C LEU A 18 1.00 0.29 -12.27
N PRO A 19 0.73 1.16 -11.27
CA PRO A 19 -0.64 1.68 -11.05
C PRO A 19 -1.23 2.31 -12.29
N ARG A 20 -0.45 3.14 -12.99
CA ARG A 20 -0.93 3.82 -14.21
C ARG A 20 -1.42 2.82 -15.26
N LYS A 21 -0.81 1.62 -15.33
CA LYS A 21 -1.27 0.54 -16.21
C LYS A 21 -2.54 -0.13 -15.69
N ILE A 22 -2.59 -0.46 -14.39
CA ILE A 22 -3.75 -1.12 -13.76
C ILE A 22 -5.00 -0.25 -13.82
N TYR A 23 -4.85 1.06 -13.61
CA TYR A 23 -5.94 2.02 -13.55
C TYR A 23 -6.12 2.83 -14.85
N GLN A 24 -5.47 2.46 -15.96
CA GLN A 24 -5.47 3.27 -17.20
C GLN A 24 -6.86 3.64 -17.75
N ASN A 25 -7.86 2.79 -17.49
CA ASN A 25 -9.25 2.97 -17.94
C ASN A 25 -10.20 3.25 -16.77
N ASP A 26 -9.67 3.61 -15.61
CA ASP A 26 -10.45 3.94 -14.43
C ASP A 26 -10.66 5.47 -14.37
N PRO A 27 -11.90 5.97 -14.55
CA PRO A 27 -12.13 7.41 -14.57
C PRO A 27 -12.07 8.05 -13.17
N VAL A 28 -12.05 7.24 -12.10
CA VAL A 28 -12.13 7.69 -10.71
C VAL A 28 -10.75 7.76 -10.06
N TRP A 29 -9.83 6.88 -10.50
CA TRP A 29 -8.49 6.80 -9.94
C TRP A 29 -7.68 8.08 -10.20
N VAL A 30 -7.06 8.58 -9.14
CA VAL A 30 -6.13 9.71 -9.20
C VAL A 30 -4.71 9.20 -8.98
N CYS A 31 -3.83 9.49 -9.95
CA CYS A 31 -2.44 9.05 -9.88
C CYS A 31 -1.69 9.76 -8.73
N PRO A 32 -1.03 9.01 -7.82
CA PRO A 32 -0.12 9.59 -6.84
C PRO A 32 1.05 10.30 -7.52
N LEU A 33 1.60 11.32 -6.85
CA LEU A 33 2.81 11.98 -7.30
C LEU A 33 4.02 11.06 -7.09
N ASP A 34 4.80 10.83 -8.15
CA ASP A 34 6.02 10.00 -8.08
C ASP A 34 6.99 10.52 -7.02
N THR A 35 7.07 11.85 -6.87
CA THR A 35 7.93 12.48 -5.85
C THR A 35 7.51 12.15 -4.43
N ASP A 36 6.21 12.01 -4.17
CA ASP A 36 5.72 11.71 -2.82
C ASP A 36 5.92 10.23 -2.49
N THR A 37 5.74 9.36 -3.49
CA THR A 37 6.11 7.95 -3.36
C THR A 37 7.61 7.78 -3.11
N GLU A 38 8.48 8.41 -3.91
CA GLU A 38 9.93 8.26 -3.78
C GLU A 38 10.49 8.87 -2.48
N LYS A 39 9.86 9.92 -1.93
CA LYS A 39 10.25 10.49 -0.63
C LYS A 39 10.20 9.43 0.47
N ILE A 40 9.23 8.51 0.44
CA ILE A 40 9.07 7.46 1.46
C ILE A 40 10.28 6.52 1.49
N PHE A 41 10.85 6.21 0.32
CA PHE A 41 12.01 5.32 0.18
C PHE A 41 13.36 6.04 0.32
N ASN A 42 13.37 7.36 0.55
CA ASN A 42 14.60 8.15 0.62
C ASN A 42 14.98 8.47 2.08
N PRO A 43 16.11 7.94 2.60
CA PRO A 43 16.51 8.15 3.99
C PRO A 43 16.86 9.62 4.32
N ASN A 44 17.16 10.44 3.33
CA ASN A 44 17.41 11.88 3.52
C ASN A 44 16.11 12.71 3.57
N LYS A 45 14.95 12.11 3.26
CA LYS A 45 13.65 12.80 3.18
C LYS A 45 12.63 12.24 4.17
N ASN A 46 12.78 10.98 4.58
CA ASN A 46 11.89 10.31 5.49
C ASN A 46 12.64 9.94 6.78
N HIS A 47 12.31 10.59 7.90
CA HIS A 47 13.00 10.38 9.18
C HIS A 47 12.75 8.99 9.79
N PHE A 48 11.75 8.24 9.32
CA PHE A 48 11.46 6.89 9.82
C PHE A 48 12.61 5.91 9.54
N HIS A 49 13.46 6.18 8.54
CA HIS A 49 14.69 5.42 8.28
C HIS A 49 15.69 5.44 9.44
N GLN A 50 15.53 6.33 10.42
CA GLN A 50 16.37 6.35 11.64
C GLN A 50 16.04 5.23 12.63
N HIS A 51 14.86 4.62 12.52
CA HIS A 51 14.34 3.60 13.46
C HIS A 51 13.41 2.63 12.73
N GLY A 52 13.76 2.30 11.50
CA GLY A 52 12.94 1.48 10.63
C GLY A 52 13.62 1.18 9.32
N SER A 53 13.13 0.15 8.65
CA SER A 53 13.62 -0.28 7.35
C SER A 53 12.45 -0.54 6.42
N ILE A 54 12.65 -0.26 5.14
CA ILE A 54 11.67 -0.50 4.08
C ILE A 54 12.38 -1.10 2.86
N ILE A 55 11.70 -2.00 2.19
CA ILE A 55 12.11 -2.61 0.93
C ILE A 55 10.91 -2.73 0.00
N ARG A 56 11.16 -2.83 -1.30
CA ARG A 56 10.11 -2.95 -2.32
C ARG A 56 10.52 -3.84 -3.47
N TRP A 57 9.54 -4.51 -4.04
CA TRP A 57 9.69 -5.45 -5.15
C TRP A 57 8.67 -5.21 -6.25
N ILE A 58 9.00 -5.74 -7.42
CA ILE A 58 8.10 -5.88 -8.56
C ILE A 58 8.02 -7.36 -8.96
N ALA A 59 6.84 -7.79 -9.41
CA ALA A 59 6.61 -9.08 -10.02
C ALA A 59 6.55 -8.93 -11.54
N LYS A 60 7.29 -9.78 -12.26
CA LYS A 60 7.28 -9.87 -13.73
C LYS A 60 6.74 -11.22 -14.18
N ASP A 61 5.88 -11.20 -15.19
CA ASP A 61 5.40 -12.42 -15.83
C ASP A 61 6.50 -13.09 -16.69
N LYS A 62 6.16 -14.19 -17.37
CA LYS A 62 7.10 -14.93 -18.24
C LYS A 62 7.56 -14.12 -19.46
N SER A 63 6.82 -13.07 -19.84
CA SER A 63 7.16 -12.17 -20.95
C SER A 63 8.00 -10.97 -20.50
N GLY A 64 8.26 -10.84 -19.20
CA GLY A 64 9.02 -9.73 -18.61
C GLY A 64 8.17 -8.48 -18.31
N ILE A 65 6.85 -8.57 -18.43
CA ILE A 65 5.94 -7.47 -18.12
C ILE A 65 5.72 -7.41 -16.60
N THR A 66 5.85 -6.21 -16.04
CA THR A 66 5.50 -5.93 -14.63
C THR A 66 4.00 -6.12 -14.42
N VAL A 67 3.62 -7.06 -13.55
CA VAL A 67 2.23 -7.44 -13.25
C VAL A 67 1.84 -7.22 -11.79
N GLY A 68 2.81 -6.91 -10.93
CA GLY A 68 2.57 -6.67 -9.53
C GLY A 68 3.70 -5.90 -8.86
N ARG A 69 3.43 -5.27 -7.72
CA ARG A 69 4.41 -4.60 -6.87
C ARG A 69 3.97 -4.67 -5.41
N ILE A 70 4.93 -4.62 -4.48
CA ILE A 70 4.67 -4.54 -3.04
C ILE A 70 5.87 -3.89 -2.35
N ALA A 71 5.62 -3.23 -1.21
CA ALA A 71 6.65 -2.84 -0.27
C ALA A 71 6.37 -3.47 1.09
N ALA A 72 7.44 -3.79 1.83
CA ALA A 72 7.38 -4.24 3.22
C ALA A 72 8.27 -3.33 4.07
N PHE A 73 7.86 -3.09 5.32
CA PHE A 73 8.62 -2.25 6.23
C PHE A 73 8.49 -2.68 7.69
N VAL A 74 9.48 -2.29 8.48
CA VAL A 74 9.46 -2.36 9.94
C VAL A 74 9.64 -0.94 10.47
N ASN A 75 8.76 -0.53 11.37
CA ASN A 75 8.96 0.64 12.22
C ASN A 75 9.26 0.14 13.63
N GLU A 76 10.52 0.19 14.05
CA GLU A 76 10.99 -0.40 15.30
C GLU A 76 10.34 0.25 16.53
N LYS A 77 9.88 1.50 16.41
CA LYS A 77 9.16 2.19 17.50
C LYS A 77 7.70 1.76 17.65
N LYS A 78 7.08 1.21 16.60
CA LYS A 78 5.67 0.76 16.59
C LYS A 78 5.56 -0.76 16.62
N ALA A 79 6.51 -1.49 16.02
CA ALA A 79 6.42 -2.94 15.84
C ALA A 79 6.18 -3.69 17.15
N TYR A 80 6.82 -3.26 18.24
CA TYR A 80 6.77 -3.93 19.54
C TYR A 80 5.73 -3.33 20.50
N THR A 81 4.82 -2.47 20.02
CA THR A 81 3.71 -1.95 20.84
C THR A 81 2.45 -2.82 20.74
N PHE A 82 2.41 -3.74 19.79
CA PHE A 82 1.35 -4.75 19.62
C PHE A 82 1.68 -6.02 20.41
N PRO A 83 0.70 -6.90 20.69
CA PRO A 83 0.94 -8.16 21.37
C PRO A 83 1.98 -9.03 20.64
N GLU A 84 1.91 -9.08 19.32
CA GLU A 84 2.89 -9.69 18.43
C GLU A 84 3.72 -8.61 17.71
N PRO A 85 5.06 -8.77 17.59
CA PRO A 85 5.89 -7.89 16.77
C PRO A 85 5.35 -7.77 15.34
N THR A 86 4.87 -6.58 14.96
CA THR A 86 4.11 -6.38 13.72
C THR A 86 4.86 -5.50 12.72
N GLY A 87 5.05 -6.04 11.51
CA GLY A 87 5.54 -5.29 10.35
C GLY A 87 4.40 -4.83 9.44
N GLY A 88 4.71 -3.98 8.47
CA GLY A 88 3.72 -3.44 7.54
C GLY A 88 4.00 -3.81 6.08
N VAL A 89 2.92 -3.93 5.29
CA VAL A 89 2.99 -3.98 3.82
C VAL A 89 2.16 -2.88 3.20
N GLY A 90 2.69 -2.32 2.12
CA GLY A 90 2.12 -1.15 1.45
C GLY A 90 2.44 -1.14 -0.04
N PHE A 91 1.94 -0.12 -0.73
CA PHE A 91 2.10 0.05 -2.17
C PHE A 91 1.70 -1.16 -3.02
N PHE A 92 0.93 -2.09 -2.45
CA PHE A 92 0.51 -3.31 -3.13
C PHE A 92 -0.33 -2.93 -4.34
N GLU A 93 0.10 -3.40 -5.51
CA GLU A 93 -0.71 -3.37 -6.71
C GLU A 93 -0.50 -4.67 -7.46
N CYS A 94 -1.56 -5.21 -8.02
CA CYS A 94 -1.52 -6.48 -8.74
C CYS A 94 -2.61 -6.48 -9.81
N ILE A 95 -2.33 -7.11 -10.94
CA ILE A 95 -3.42 -7.57 -11.83
C ILE A 95 -4.34 -8.51 -11.05
N ASN A 96 -5.57 -8.76 -11.54
CA ASN A 96 -6.50 -9.67 -10.88
C ASN A 96 -6.05 -11.14 -11.05
N ASP A 97 -5.00 -11.51 -10.31
CA ASP A 97 -4.33 -12.80 -10.36
C ASP A 97 -3.85 -13.16 -8.94
N THR A 98 -4.46 -14.20 -8.39
CA THR A 98 -4.18 -14.68 -7.03
C THR A 98 -2.76 -15.23 -6.89
N GLU A 99 -2.19 -15.85 -7.92
CA GLU A 99 -0.83 -16.40 -7.85
C GLU A 99 0.20 -15.27 -7.73
N VAL A 100 0.01 -14.18 -8.47
CA VAL A 100 0.86 -13.00 -8.39
C VAL A 100 0.74 -12.33 -7.02
N ALA A 101 -0.48 -12.20 -6.50
CA ALA A 101 -0.72 -11.63 -5.18
C ALA A 101 -0.07 -12.44 -4.06
N ILE A 102 -0.28 -13.77 -4.05
CA ILE A 102 0.33 -14.68 -3.06
C ILE A 102 1.85 -14.56 -3.09
N ALA A 103 2.49 -14.60 -4.26
CA ALA A 103 3.94 -14.51 -4.34
C ALA A 103 4.51 -13.17 -3.84
N LEU A 104 3.80 -12.06 -4.06
CA LEU A 104 4.19 -10.76 -3.51
C LEU A 104 4.06 -10.74 -1.99
N PHE A 105 2.95 -11.25 -1.44
CA PHE A 105 2.74 -11.32 0.00
C PHE A 105 3.71 -12.29 0.69
N ASP A 106 4.02 -13.44 0.10
CA ASP A 106 5.04 -14.38 0.59
C ASP A 106 6.43 -13.75 0.64
N THR A 107 6.77 -12.95 -0.38
CA THR A 107 8.04 -12.22 -0.43
C THR A 107 8.12 -11.22 0.72
N ALA A 108 7.05 -10.44 0.93
CA ALA A 108 6.99 -9.48 2.02
C ALA A 108 7.00 -10.16 3.40
N GLN A 109 6.21 -11.23 3.58
CA GLN A 109 6.16 -12.00 4.81
C GLN A 109 7.53 -12.58 5.15
N SER A 110 8.23 -13.18 4.18
CA SER A 110 9.56 -13.73 4.37
C SER A 110 10.55 -12.68 4.87
N TRP A 111 10.56 -11.51 4.25
CA TRP A 111 11.41 -10.40 4.67
C TRP A 111 11.05 -9.88 6.07
N LEU A 112 9.76 -9.76 6.39
CA LEU A 112 9.29 -9.37 7.71
C LEU A 112 9.70 -10.39 8.79
N LYS A 113 9.63 -11.67 8.47
CA LYS A 113 10.05 -12.77 9.35
C LYS A 113 11.56 -12.74 9.62
N GLU A 114 12.37 -12.45 8.61
CA GLU A 114 13.81 -12.21 8.76
C GLU A 114 14.12 -11.00 9.66
N LYS A 115 13.21 -10.02 9.73
CA LYS A 115 13.29 -8.88 10.66
C LYS A 115 12.70 -9.16 12.04
N GLY A 116 12.29 -10.41 12.32
CA GLY A 116 11.74 -10.81 13.62
C GLY A 116 10.30 -10.35 13.84
N MET A 117 9.56 -10.02 12.78
CA MET A 117 8.13 -9.76 12.86
C MET A 117 7.35 -11.08 12.82
N GLU A 118 6.28 -11.13 13.60
CA GLU A 118 5.39 -12.28 13.77
C GLU A 118 4.02 -12.04 13.12
N ALA A 119 3.68 -10.77 12.87
CA ALA A 119 2.46 -10.35 12.18
C ALA A 119 2.74 -9.34 11.05
N MET A 120 1.79 -9.24 10.12
CA MET A 120 1.86 -8.37 8.95
C MET A 120 0.56 -7.57 8.81
N ASP A 121 0.66 -6.25 8.96
CA ASP A 121 -0.45 -5.31 8.81
C ASP A 121 -0.42 -4.68 7.41
N GLY A 122 -1.58 -4.41 6.82
CA GLY A 122 -1.67 -3.77 5.52
C GLY A 122 -3.04 -3.81 4.84
N PRO A 123 -3.23 -3.01 3.79
CA PRO A 123 -2.21 -2.14 3.19
C PRO A 123 -2.04 -0.82 3.95
N ILE A 124 -0.81 -0.53 4.37
CA ILE A 124 -0.38 0.70 5.04
C ILE A 124 1.00 1.11 4.52
N ASN A 125 1.40 2.37 4.67
CA ASN A 125 2.70 2.85 4.17
C ASN A 125 3.67 3.20 5.30
N PHE A 126 4.97 3.16 4.98
CA PHE A 126 6.04 3.48 5.91
C PHE A 126 6.08 4.98 6.22
N GLY A 127 5.49 5.34 7.35
CA GLY A 127 5.39 6.72 7.81
C GLY A 127 4.32 6.88 8.88
N GLU A 128 3.67 8.04 8.86
CA GLU A 128 2.53 8.32 9.73
C GLU A 128 1.23 7.70 9.20
N ASN A 129 0.24 7.66 10.08
CA ASN A 129 -1.11 7.14 9.81
C ASN A 129 -2.05 8.23 9.24
N ASP A 130 -1.52 9.16 8.44
CA ASP A 130 -2.29 10.29 7.89
C ASP A 130 -2.64 10.14 6.41
N ALA A 131 -1.93 9.29 5.67
CA ALA A 131 -2.17 9.07 4.25
C ALA A 131 -1.93 7.62 3.80
N PHE A 132 -2.80 7.13 2.91
CA PHE A 132 -2.71 5.85 2.21
C PHE A 132 -2.73 4.63 3.16
N TRP A 133 -3.62 4.66 4.15
CA TRP A 133 -3.87 3.54 5.07
C TRP A 133 -5.22 2.87 4.79
N GLY A 134 -5.22 1.54 4.85
CA GLY A 134 -6.42 0.72 4.69
C GLY A 134 -6.70 0.34 3.24
N LEU A 135 -7.50 -0.71 3.08
CA LEU A 135 -7.94 -1.22 1.79
C LEU A 135 -9.34 -0.68 1.46
N LEU A 136 -9.50 -0.06 0.30
CA LEU A 136 -10.83 0.36 -0.18
C LEU A 136 -11.64 -0.88 -0.58
N ILE A 137 -12.74 -1.12 0.14
CA ILE A 137 -13.66 -2.25 -0.14
C ILE A 137 -15.05 -1.81 -0.61
N GLU A 138 -15.46 -0.57 -0.35
CA GLU A 138 -16.78 -0.03 -0.67
C GLU A 138 -16.70 1.44 -1.11
N GLY A 139 -17.77 1.96 -1.73
CA GLY A 139 -17.89 3.36 -2.16
C GLY A 139 -17.32 3.64 -3.55
N PHE A 140 -16.08 3.21 -3.85
CA PHE A 140 -15.39 3.37 -5.16
C PHE A 140 -15.67 4.72 -5.87
N THR A 141 -15.70 5.81 -5.10
CA THR A 141 -15.82 7.19 -5.60
C THR A 141 -14.46 7.87 -5.65
N HIS A 142 -14.41 9.10 -6.20
CA HIS A 142 -13.17 9.88 -6.27
C HIS A 142 -12.51 9.97 -4.89
N PRO A 143 -11.26 9.51 -4.72
CA PRO A 143 -10.61 9.54 -3.43
C PRO A 143 -10.25 10.99 -3.07
N SER A 144 -10.44 11.35 -1.80
CA SER A 144 -9.80 12.54 -1.25
C SER A 144 -8.27 12.42 -1.33
N TYR A 145 -7.58 13.54 -1.40
CA TYR A 145 -6.13 13.55 -1.40
C TYR A 145 -5.58 12.80 -0.17
N GLY A 146 -4.64 11.89 -0.40
CA GLY A 146 -4.04 11.07 0.66
C GLY A 146 -4.86 9.83 1.04
N MET A 147 -6.01 9.56 0.44
CA MET A 147 -6.74 8.30 0.67
C MET A 147 -6.34 7.23 -0.35
N ASN A 148 -6.37 5.97 0.07
CA ASN A 148 -6.16 4.85 -0.85
C ASN A 148 -7.35 4.71 -1.81
N TYR A 149 -7.04 4.29 -3.03
CA TYR A 149 -8.02 3.83 -3.99
C TYR A 149 -7.52 2.51 -4.57
N ASN A 150 -8.39 1.50 -4.54
CA ASN A 150 -8.05 0.14 -4.95
C ASN A 150 -9.11 -0.38 -5.93
N LYS A 151 -8.75 -1.37 -6.74
CA LYS A 151 -9.74 -2.09 -7.55
C LYS A 151 -10.62 -2.98 -6.65
N PRO A 152 -11.91 -3.19 -7.00
CA PRO A 152 -12.81 -4.02 -6.21
C PRO A 152 -12.28 -5.42 -5.89
N TYR A 153 -11.53 -6.03 -6.82
CA TYR A 153 -10.97 -7.37 -6.63
C TYR A 153 -9.85 -7.44 -5.59
N TYR A 154 -9.32 -6.32 -5.08
CA TYR A 154 -8.22 -6.35 -4.11
C TYR A 154 -8.65 -6.98 -2.79
N LYS A 155 -9.92 -6.80 -2.37
CA LYS A 155 -10.46 -7.46 -1.18
C LYS A 155 -10.25 -8.97 -1.23
N GLU A 156 -10.62 -9.58 -2.35
CA GLU A 156 -10.49 -11.03 -2.55
C GLU A 156 -9.02 -11.48 -2.56
N LEU A 157 -8.09 -10.68 -3.09
CA LEU A 157 -6.66 -11.00 -3.07
C LEU A 157 -6.07 -10.98 -1.65
N PHE A 158 -6.45 -10.01 -0.83
CA PHE A 158 -6.03 -9.93 0.57
C PHE A 158 -6.63 -11.08 1.40
N GLU A 159 -7.93 -11.33 1.25
CA GLU A 159 -8.63 -12.43 1.95
C GLU A 159 -8.08 -13.80 1.54
N ALA A 160 -7.79 -14.02 0.25
CA ALA A 160 -7.23 -15.27 -0.25
C ALA A 160 -5.85 -15.60 0.34
N TYR A 161 -5.05 -14.58 0.68
CA TYR A 161 -3.77 -14.77 1.36
C TYR A 161 -3.92 -15.02 2.86
N GLY A 162 -5.03 -14.59 3.47
CA GLY A 162 -5.33 -14.78 4.89
C GLY A 162 -5.34 -13.48 5.71
N PHE A 163 -5.38 -12.30 5.08
CA PHE A 163 -5.64 -11.07 5.81
C PHE A 163 -7.07 -11.06 6.36
N VAL A 164 -7.22 -10.52 7.56
CA VAL A 164 -8.51 -10.33 8.23
C VAL A 164 -8.69 -8.86 8.60
N PRO A 165 -9.93 -8.33 8.59
CA PRO A 165 -10.17 -6.95 9.01
C PRO A 165 -9.72 -6.73 10.46
N SER A 166 -8.88 -5.72 10.67
CA SER A 166 -8.45 -5.29 12.00
C SER A 166 -9.41 -4.23 12.57
N TYR A 167 -9.74 -3.21 11.77
CA TYR A 167 -10.70 -2.16 12.09
C TYR A 167 -11.22 -1.52 10.79
N GLU A 168 -12.32 -0.78 10.90
CA GLU A 168 -12.94 -0.08 9.78
C GLU A 168 -12.66 1.42 9.82
N GLN A 169 -12.53 2.03 8.64
CA GLN A 169 -12.39 3.46 8.46
C GLN A 169 -13.46 3.94 7.49
N ILE A 170 -14.08 5.08 7.81
CA ILE A 170 -15.13 5.68 6.98
C ILE A 170 -14.67 7.07 6.56
N THR A 171 -14.55 7.29 5.25
CA THR A 171 -14.32 8.60 4.66
C THR A 171 -15.63 9.12 4.09
N ASN A 172 -15.95 10.38 4.39
CA ASN A 172 -17.17 11.03 3.88
C ASN A 172 -16.79 12.24 3.04
N HIS A 173 -17.55 12.48 1.97
CA HIS A 173 -17.48 13.73 1.22
C HIS A 173 -18.40 14.76 1.84
N LEU A 174 -17.88 15.97 2.02
CA LEU A 174 -18.66 17.13 2.41
C LEU A 174 -18.69 18.12 1.25
N GLU A 175 -19.90 18.54 0.87
CA GLU A 175 -20.05 19.66 -0.05
C GLU A 175 -19.69 20.96 0.67
N VAL A 176 -18.59 21.58 0.25
CA VAL A 176 -18.08 22.84 0.83
C VAL A 176 -19.08 24.00 0.77
N ASN A 177 -20.06 23.93 -0.13
CA ASN A 177 -21.09 24.94 -0.32
C ASN A 177 -22.38 24.67 0.47
N LYS A 178 -22.47 23.54 1.18
CA LYS A 178 -23.61 23.23 2.05
C LYS A 178 -23.25 23.57 3.50
N PRO A 179 -24.06 24.39 4.19
CA PRO A 179 -23.84 24.62 5.60
C PRO A 179 -23.95 23.31 6.37
N PHE A 180 -23.16 23.16 7.43
CA PHE A 180 -23.28 22.01 8.31
C PHE A 180 -24.69 21.96 8.94
N PRO A 181 -25.25 20.76 9.19
CA PRO A 181 -26.48 20.63 9.97
C PRO A 181 -26.38 21.32 11.33
N GLU A 182 -27.49 21.84 11.86
CA GLU A 182 -27.52 22.64 13.11
C GLU A 182 -26.79 21.97 14.29
N ARG A 183 -26.78 20.64 14.36
CA ARG A 183 -26.07 19.87 15.39
C ARG A 183 -24.54 20.09 15.43
N PHE A 184 -23.97 20.62 14.34
CA PHE A 184 -22.53 20.90 14.19
C PHE A 184 -22.21 22.39 14.20
N THR A 185 -23.22 23.26 14.22
CA THR A 185 -23.07 24.71 14.34
C THR A 185 -23.47 25.11 15.77
N LYS A 186 -22.48 25.18 16.67
CA LYS A 186 -22.63 25.86 17.96
C LYS A 186 -22.09 27.27 17.85
#